data_AF-A0A7Z9PQ53-F1
#
_entry.id   AF-A0A7Z9PQ53-F1
#
_cell.length_a   1.000
_cell.length_b   1.000
_cell.length_c   1.000
_cell.angle_alpha   90.00
_cell.angle_beta   90.00
_cell.angle_gamma   90.00
#
_symmetry.space_group_name_H-M   'P 1'
#
loop_
_entity.id
_entity.type
_entity.pdbx_description
1 polymer ?
#
loop_
_entity_poly.entity_id
_entity_poly.type
_entity_poly.pdbx_seq_one_letter_code
_entity_poly.pdbx_strand_id
1 'polypeptide(L)' 'MNMTRHTFSLREASELLGVSSMTLARQVDSGKVPAIKIGRRRLIPKEYIRRLFAESGFPLPVATRDTPNA' A
#
# COMPACT_ATOMS: atom_id res chain seq x y z
N MET A 1 -3.74 -16.24 18.44
CA MET A 1 -2.47 -16.02 17.72
C MET A 1 -2.70 -15.01 16.62
N ASN A 2 -2.25 -13.77 16.79
CA ASN A 2 -2.45 -12.72 15.78
C ASN A 2 -1.40 -12.91 14.68
N MET A 3 -1.79 -13.54 13.58
CA MET A 3 -0.94 -13.72 12.41
C MET A 3 -0.69 -12.34 11.76
N THR A 4 0.40 -11.68 12.12
CA THR A 4 0.76 -10.36 11.56
C THR A 4 1.13 -10.50 10.09
N ARG A 5 0.29 -9.99 9.19
CA ARG A 5 0.67 -9.78 7.79
C ARG A 5 1.67 -8.62 7.72
N HIS A 6 2.90 -8.92 7.34
CA HIS A 6 4.00 -7.96 7.20
C HIS A 6 4.07 -7.32 5.79
N THR A 7 3.20 -7.73 4.89
CA THR A 7 3.19 -7.29 3.49
C THR A 7 1.78 -6.99 3.03
N PHE A 8 1.63 -5.96 2.20
CA PHE A 8 0.40 -5.63 1.49
C PHE A 8 0.53 -6.02 0.02
N SER A 9 -0.54 -6.52 -0.56
CA SER A 9 -0.64 -6.61 -2.01
C SER A 9 -0.70 -5.23 -2.64
N LEU A 10 -0.40 -5.16 -3.94
CA LEU A 10 -0.49 -3.92 -4.72
C LEU A 10 -1.89 -3.29 -4.63
N ARG A 11 -2.95 -4.10 -4.55
CA ARG A 11 -4.32 -3.64 -4.37
C ARG A 11 -4.53 -3.02 -2.97
N GLU A 12 -4.15 -3.73 -1.91
CA GLU A 12 -4.29 -3.20 -0.55
C GLU A 12 -3.50 -1.91 -0.35
N ALA A 13 -2.28 -1.86 -0.88
CA ALA A 13 -1.47 -0.65 -0.85
C ALA A 13 -2.07 0.49 -1.67
N SER A 14 -2.72 0.19 -2.80
CA SER A 14 -3.42 1.20 -3.61
C SER A 14 -4.61 1.82 -2.87
N GLU A 15 -5.40 0.98 -2.18
CA GLU A 15 -6.52 1.41 -1.34
C GLU A 15 -6.01 2.24 -0.14
N LEU A 16 -4.91 1.82 0.49
CA LEU A 16 -4.29 2.54 1.61
C LEU A 16 -3.67 3.89 1.21
N LEU A 17 -3.11 3.99 0.01
CA LEU A 17 -2.43 5.21 -0.45
C LEU A 17 -3.38 6.15 -1.22
N GLY A 18 -4.60 5.71 -1.52
CA GLY A 18 -5.55 6.49 -2.33
C GLY A 18 -5.09 6.71 -3.78
N VAL A 19 -4.21 5.85 -4.29
CA VAL A 19 -3.66 5.92 -5.65
C VAL A 19 -4.15 4.75 -6.48
N SER A 20 -4.27 4.92 -7.80
CA SER A 20 -4.61 3.82 -8.68
C SER A 20 -3.56 2.69 -8.63
N SER A 21 -4.02 1.45 -8.70
CA SER A 21 -3.17 0.25 -8.76
C SER A 21 -2.18 0.31 -9.94
N MET A 22 -2.56 0.91 -11.07
CA MET A 22 -1.65 1.14 -12.21
C MET A 22 -0.53 2.12 -11.87
N THR A 23 -0.84 3.21 -11.17
CA THR A 23 0.16 4.19 -10.73
C THR A 23 1.14 3.56 -9.77
N LEU A 24 0.65 2.79 -8.80
CA LEU A 24 1.48 2.09 -7.85
C LEU A 24 2.33 1.00 -8.52
N ALA A 25 1.79 0.30 -9.53
CA ALA A 25 2.55 -0.67 -10.31
C ALA A 25 3.70 -0.01 -11.08
N ARG A 26 3.47 1.13 -11.73
CA ARG A 26 4.52 1.91 -12.42
C ARG A 26 5.58 2.44 -11.47
N GLN A 27 5.18 2.87 -10.27
CA GLN A 27 6.10 3.31 -9.22
C GLN A 27 7.01 2.16 -8.75
N VAL A 28 6.45 0.95 -8.63
CA VAL A 28 7.21 -0.27 -8.35
C VAL A 28 8.14 -0.63 -9.51
N ASP A 29 7.66 -0.59 -10.76
CA ASP A 29 8.46 -0.91 -11.95
C ASP A 29 9.60 0.10 -12.18
N SER A 30 9.39 1.37 -11.82
CA SER A 30 10.43 2.41 -11.86
C SER A 30 11.41 2.36 -10.69
N GLY A 31 11.22 1.45 -9.73
CA GLY A 31 12.10 1.29 -8.57
C GLY A 31 11.91 2.35 -7.48
N LYS A 32 10.92 3.24 -7.61
CA LYS A 32 10.59 4.26 -6.60
C LYS A 32 9.93 3.67 -5.36
N VAL A 33 9.17 2.59 -5.52
CA VAL A 33 8.51 1.87 -4.43
C VAL A 33 9.11 0.47 -4.32
N PRO A 34 9.71 0.11 -3.17
CA PRO A 34 10.23 -1.24 -2.97
C PRO A 34 9.07 -2.23 -2.87
N ALA A 35 9.10 -3.25 -3.74
CA ALA A 35 8.18 -4.36 -3.69
C ALA A 35 8.91 -5.69 -3.85
N ILE A 36 8.45 -6.70 -3.12
CA ILE A 36 8.91 -8.07 -3.20
C ILE A 36 8.03 -8.78 -4.24
N LYS A 37 8.66 -9.28 -5.31
CA LYS A 37 7.97 -10.07 -6.33
C LYS A 37 7.99 -11.54 -5.92
N ILE A 38 6.82 -12.09 -5.60
CA ILE A 38 6.64 -13.52 -5.29
C ILE A 38 5.78 -14.13 -6.40
N GLY A 39 6.45 -14.80 -7.35
CA GLY A 39 5.81 -15.32 -8.56
C GLY A 39 5.13 -14.23 -9.38
N ARG A 40 3.80 -14.32 -9.54
CA ARG A 40 2.97 -13.31 -10.24
C ARG A 40 2.51 -12.16 -9.34
N ARG A 41 2.73 -12.25 -8.02
CA ARG A 41 2.27 -11.27 -7.05
C ARG A 41 3.39 -10.30 -6.70
N ARG A 42 3.00 -9.05 -6.46
CA ARG A 42 3.86 -7.98 -5.97
C ARG A 42 3.38 -7.60 -4.58
N LEU A 43 4.28 -7.66 -3.61
CA LEU A 43 4.02 -7.43 -2.20
C LEU A 43 4.85 -6.26 -1.72
N ILE A 44 4.18 -5.25 -1.17
CA ILE A 44 4.81 -4.05 -0.62
C ILE A 44 4.99 -4.27 0.89
N PRO A 45 6.21 -4.09 1.44
CA PRO A 45 6.44 -4.22 2.87
C PRO A 45 5.61 -3.20 3.67
N LYS A 46 4.95 -3.65 4.75
CA LYS A 46 4.18 -2.78 5.64
C LYS A 46 5.03 -1.66 6.25
N GLU A 47 6.29 -1.95 6.57
CA GLU A 47 7.21 -0.97 7.15
C GLU A 47 7.49 0.19 6.18
N TYR A 48 7.57 -0.10 4.88
CA TYR A 48 7.76 0.95 3.88
C TYR A 48 6.56 1.89 3.84
N ILE A 49 5.34 1.35 3.80
CA ILE A 49 4.11 2.16 3.83
C ILE A 49 4.09 2.99 5.12
N ARG A 50 4.40 2.40 6.27
CA ARG A 50 4.43 3.10 7.56
C ARG A 50 5.41 4.28 7.57
N ARG A 51 6.63 4.10 7.03
CA ARG A 51 7.61 5.19 6.88
C ARG A 51 7.10 6.28 5.96
N LEU A 52 6.51 5.91 4.83
CA LEU A 52 5.98 6.86 3.86
C LEU A 52 4.92 7.78 4.49
N PHE A 53 4.01 7.22 5.30
CA PHE A 53 3.04 8.01 6.06
C PHE A 53 3.67 8.88 7.15
N ALA A 54 4.67 8.36 7.87
CA ALA A 54 5.38 9.13 8.88
C ALA A 54 6.12 10.35 8.29
N GLU A 55 6.71 10.20 7.10
CA GLU A 55 7.45 11.26 6.42
C GLU A 55 6.56 12.27 5.70
N SER A 56 5.40 11.84 5.18
CA SER A 56 4.51 12.70 4.39
C SER A 56 3.69 13.68 5.23
N GLY A 57 3.71 13.55 6.57
CA GLY A 57 2.83 14.31 7.46
C GLY A 57 1.33 14.02 7.28
N PHE A 58 1.00 13.07 6.40
CA PHE A 58 -0.37 12.59 6.18
C PHE A 58 -0.66 11.51 7.20
N PRO A 59 -1.75 11.61 7.99
CA PRO A 59 -2.21 10.47 8.77
C PRO A 59 -2.65 9.35 7.82
N LEU A 60 -2.41 8.09 8.20
CA LEU A 60 -2.93 6.93 7.48
C LEU A 60 -4.43 7.15 7.22
N PRO A 61 -4.91 7.14 5.96
CA PRO A 61 -6.33 7.25 5.70
C PRO A 61 -6.98 6.05 6.35
N VAL A 62 -7.75 6.32 7.40
CA VAL A 62 -8.65 5.35 8.00
C VAL A 62 -9.59 4.92 6.88
N ALA A 63 -9.68 3.62 6.65
CA ALA A 63 -10.32 3.04 5.47
C ALA A 63 -11.67 3.73 5.17
N THR A 64 -11.78 4.36 3.99
CA THR A 64 -12.98 5.01 3.46
C THR A 64 -14.06 4.00 3.05
N ARG A 65 -14.28 2.95 3.85
CA ARG A 65 -15.43 2.04 3.70
C ARG A 65 -16.63 2.44 4.57
N ASP A 66 -16.49 3.48 5.39
CA ASP A 66 -17.53 3.98 6.31
C ASP A 66 -18.20 5.30 5.86
N THR A 67 -18.02 5.76 4.62
CA THR A 67 -18.95 6.75 4.04
C THR A 67 -20.10 6.01 3.37
N PRO A 68 -21.32 6.01 3.94
CA PRO A 68 -22.48 5.54 3.22
C PRO A 68 -22.70 6.47 2.03
N ASN A 69 -22.74 5.86 0.84
CA ASN A 69 -23.41 6.28 -0.38
C ASN A 69 -23.85 7.76 -0.47
N ALA A 70 -23.18 8.54 -1.32
CA ALA A 70 -23.76 9.73 -1.93
C ALA A 70 -24.22 9.39 -3.35
#